data_AF-W9V6W0-F1
#
_entry.id   AF-W9V6W0-F1
#
_cell.length_a   1.000
_cell.length_b   1.000
_cell.length_c   1.000
_cell.angle_alpha   90.00
_cell.angle_beta   90.00
_cell.angle_gamma   90.00
#
_symmetry.space_group_name_H-M   'P 1'
#
loop_
_entity.id
_entity.type
_entity.pdbx_description
1 polymer ?
#
loop_
_entity_poly.entity_id
_entity_poly.type
_entity_poly.pdbx_seq_one_letter_code
_entity_poly.pdbx_strand_id
1 'polypeptide(L)'
;MTETGRGAAIGTASGAAAGALIGSLSADAGKGALIGAVGGALLGTAVGSYMEQQRQDFEKVLAPEIASGVIWVEKLPDDQLLVGMTGATSFEVDSDRIKSGFYSTMDKIARVVNKYGKTQLAIAGHTDNTGSAEYNMDLSRRRAAAVENYLASDGVHPSRMESRGYGMTRPVASNNTEQGRRLNRRVDIVIIPIRAS
;
A
#
# COMPACT_ATOMS: atom_id res chain seq x y z
N MET A 1 -19.18 -25.43 11.97
CA MET A 1 -18.31 -24.79 10.96
C MET A 1 -17.84 -23.48 11.56
N THR A 2 -16.60 -23.43 12.06
CA THR A 2 -16.06 -22.29 12.80
C THR A 2 -15.52 -21.23 11.84
N GLU A 3 -15.82 -19.96 12.14
CA GLU A 3 -15.38 -18.78 11.40
C GLU A 3 -13.86 -18.54 11.55
N THR A 4 -13.05 -19.38 10.94
CA THR A 4 -11.58 -19.24 10.98
C THR A 4 -10.95 -19.38 9.58
N GLY A 5 -11.77 -19.56 8.53
CA GLY A 5 -11.29 -19.85 7.17
C GLY A 5 -10.98 -18.65 6.27
N ARG A 6 -11.29 -17.40 6.67
CA ARG A 6 -11.11 -16.23 5.78
C ARG A 6 -9.80 -15.45 5.95
N GLY A 7 -9.12 -15.57 7.10
CA GLY A 7 -7.88 -14.83 7.38
C GLY A 7 -6.58 -15.54 6.97
N ALA A 8 -6.59 -16.87 6.82
CA ALA A 8 -5.36 -17.65 6.69
C ALA A 8 -4.83 -17.83 5.25
N ALA A 9 -5.62 -17.51 4.24
CA ALA A 9 -5.24 -17.73 2.84
C ALA A 9 -4.45 -16.57 2.21
N ILE A 10 -4.35 -15.42 2.88
CA ILE A 10 -3.72 -14.21 2.34
C ILE A 10 -2.22 -14.13 2.74
N GLY A 11 -1.83 -14.71 3.87
CA GLY A 11 -0.53 -14.43 4.51
C GLY A 11 0.69 -15.24 4.06
N THR A 12 0.63 -16.07 3.03
CA THR A 12 1.75 -16.96 2.66
C THR A 12 2.38 -16.73 1.29
N ALA A 13 1.84 -15.84 0.46
CA ALA A 13 2.39 -15.56 -0.88
C ALA A 13 3.09 -14.19 -1.01
N SER A 14 2.96 -13.32 -0.02
CA SER A 14 3.31 -11.90 -0.12
C SER A 14 4.80 -11.60 0.02
N GLY A 15 5.57 -12.44 0.74
CA GLY A 15 6.96 -12.12 1.08
C GLY A 15 7.90 -11.94 -0.12
N ALA A 16 7.79 -12.80 -1.13
CA ALA A 16 8.66 -12.73 -2.32
C ALA A 16 8.15 -11.72 -3.38
N ALA A 17 6.84 -11.64 -3.60
CA ALA A 17 6.26 -10.72 -4.57
C ALA A 17 6.33 -9.26 -4.09
N ALA A 18 6.06 -9.01 -2.80
CA ALA A 18 6.25 -7.70 -2.20
C ALA A 18 7.74 -7.32 -2.16
N GLY A 19 8.65 -8.27 -1.89
CA GLY A 19 10.10 -8.05 -1.97
C GLY A 19 10.59 -7.61 -3.36
N ALA A 20 10.07 -8.19 -4.45
CA ALA A 20 10.37 -7.75 -5.82
C ALA A 20 9.70 -6.41 -6.18
N LEU A 21 8.51 -6.15 -5.61
CA LEU A 21 7.82 -4.86 -5.70
C LEU A 21 8.65 -3.73 -5.10
N ILE A 22 9.10 -3.94 -3.87
CA ILE A 22 10.00 -3.06 -3.11
C ILE A 22 11.36 -2.97 -3.78
N GLY A 23 11.95 -4.06 -4.26
CA GLY A 23 13.26 -4.02 -4.93
C GLY A 23 13.30 -3.15 -6.19
N SER A 24 12.16 -2.69 -6.70
CA SER A 24 12.06 -1.73 -7.81
C SER A 24 11.46 -0.37 -7.40
N LEU A 25 10.67 -0.31 -6.33
CA LEU A 25 10.21 0.96 -5.71
C LEU A 25 11.32 1.60 -4.85
N SER A 26 11.94 0.79 -4.00
CA SER A 26 13.00 1.15 -3.06
C SER A 26 14.41 1.15 -3.68
N ALA A 27 14.63 0.48 -4.81
CA ALA A 27 15.90 0.65 -5.55
C ALA A 27 16.00 2.02 -6.23
N ASP A 28 14.89 2.60 -6.68
CA ASP A 28 14.85 3.98 -7.19
C ASP A 28 14.79 4.99 -6.05
N ALA A 29 13.94 4.76 -5.02
CA ALA A 29 13.88 5.64 -3.85
C ALA A 29 15.18 5.63 -3.03
N GLY A 30 15.85 4.47 -2.93
CA GLY A 30 17.07 4.26 -2.15
C GLY A 30 18.39 4.59 -2.87
N LYS A 31 18.40 4.71 -4.21
CA LYS A 31 19.62 5.10 -4.97
C LYS A 31 19.72 6.60 -5.26
N GLY A 32 18.66 7.39 -5.05
CA GLY A 32 18.66 8.79 -5.49
C GLY A 32 17.86 9.80 -4.66
N ALA A 33 17.03 9.39 -3.70
CA ALA A 33 16.24 10.34 -2.92
C ALA A 33 16.86 10.62 -1.54
N LEU A 34 17.93 11.42 -1.52
CA LEU A 34 18.31 12.25 -0.38
C LEU A 34 17.31 13.43 -0.22
N ILE A 35 16.02 13.17 -0.50
CA ILE A 35 14.92 14.14 -0.50
C ILE A 35 14.04 13.77 0.70
N GLY A 36 14.50 14.18 1.88
CA GLY A 36 13.84 13.78 3.12
C GLY A 36 14.51 14.27 4.40
N ALA A 37 15.32 15.33 4.35
CA ALA A 37 15.86 16.01 5.52
C ALA A 37 14.83 16.95 6.19
N VAL A 38 13.52 16.68 6.04
CA VAL A 38 12.49 17.42 6.77
C VAL A 38 12.24 16.68 8.08
N GLY A 39 13.07 16.95 9.09
CA GLY A 39 12.66 16.76 10.49
C GLY A 39 12.92 15.42 11.18
N GLY A 40 13.91 14.63 10.76
CA GLY A 40 14.55 13.65 11.63
C GLY A 40 14.47 12.20 11.15
N ALA A 41 15.59 11.68 10.71
CA ALA A 41 15.76 10.27 10.43
C ALA A 41 15.74 9.42 11.72
N LEU A 42 15.39 8.13 11.60
CA LEU A 42 15.42 7.17 12.70
C LEU A 42 16.82 6.55 12.83
N LEU A 43 17.30 6.38 14.06
CA LEU A 43 18.49 5.56 14.35
C LEU A 43 18.15 4.08 14.17
N GLY A 44 19.07 3.28 13.64
CA GLY A 44 18.80 1.87 13.28
C GLY A 44 18.16 1.04 14.39
N THR A 45 18.53 1.24 15.66
CA THR A 45 17.92 0.56 16.82
C THR A 45 16.48 0.97 17.10
N ALA A 46 16.10 2.20 16.74
CA ALA A 46 14.77 2.74 16.92
C ALA A 46 13.85 2.51 15.71
N VAL A 47 14.39 2.15 14.53
CA VAL A 47 13.60 1.86 13.33
C VAL A 47 12.62 0.71 13.58
N GLY A 48 13.12 -0.41 14.11
CA GLY A 48 12.30 -1.61 14.32
C GLY A 48 11.11 -1.36 15.26
N SER A 49 11.34 -0.70 16.41
CA SER A 49 10.29 -0.39 17.37
C SER A 49 9.31 0.66 16.86
N TYR A 50 9.80 1.66 16.12
CA TYR A 50 8.96 2.69 15.50
C TYR A 50 8.02 2.08 14.45
N MET A 51 8.55 1.27 13.54
CA MET A 51 7.77 0.63 12.48
C MET A 51 6.81 -0.41 13.03
N GLU A 52 7.19 -1.11 14.10
CA GLU A 52 6.29 -2.03 14.81
C GLU A 52 5.12 -1.28 15.48
N GLN A 53 5.39 -0.15 16.14
CA GLN A 53 4.32 0.67 16.72
C GLN A 53 3.38 1.23 15.64
N GLN A 54 3.93 1.64 14.50
CA GLN A 54 3.15 2.09 13.35
C GLN A 54 2.25 0.97 12.80
N ARG A 55 2.78 -0.25 12.66
CA ARG A 55 2.00 -1.43 12.24
C ARG A 55 0.84 -1.71 13.18
N GLN A 56 1.09 -1.72 14.48
CA GLN A 56 0.06 -1.97 15.50
C GLN A 56 -1.05 -0.90 15.46
N ASP A 57 -0.68 0.37 15.24
CA ASP A 57 -1.66 1.44 15.10
C ASP A 57 -2.53 1.26 13.85
N PHE A 58 -1.94 0.87 12.71
CA PHE A 58 -2.72 0.51 11.53
C PHE A 58 -3.68 -0.65 11.81
N GLU A 59 -3.19 -1.73 12.42
CA GLU A 59 -4.03 -2.90 12.75
C GLU A 59 -5.18 -2.53 13.68
N LYS A 60 -4.93 -1.65 14.65
CA LYS A 60 -5.94 -1.18 15.58
C LYS A 60 -7.01 -0.32 14.90
N VAL A 61 -6.60 0.68 14.11
CA VAL A 61 -7.55 1.64 13.51
C VAL A 61 -8.29 1.07 12.30
N LEU A 62 -7.66 0.13 11.60
CA LEU A 62 -8.21 -0.56 10.43
C LEU A 62 -8.76 -1.95 10.76
N ALA A 63 -8.92 -2.30 12.04
CA ALA A 63 -9.41 -3.61 12.46
C ALA A 63 -10.72 -4.04 11.76
N PRO A 64 -11.75 -3.18 11.60
CA PRO A 64 -12.96 -3.54 10.85
C PRO A 64 -12.68 -3.85 9.38
N GLU A 65 -11.84 -3.04 8.73
CA GLU A 65 -11.48 -3.21 7.32
C GLU A 65 -10.64 -4.47 7.10
N ILE A 66 -9.71 -4.76 8.01
CA ILE A 66 -8.92 -5.99 8.02
C ILE A 66 -9.83 -7.21 8.23
N ALA A 67 -10.75 -7.16 9.19
CA ALA A 67 -11.71 -8.23 9.44
C ALA A 67 -12.63 -8.49 8.23
N SER A 68 -12.99 -7.43 7.49
CA SER A 68 -13.77 -7.55 6.25
C SER A 68 -12.97 -8.01 5.03
N GLY A 69 -11.64 -8.06 5.15
CA GLY A 69 -10.73 -8.46 4.08
C GLY A 69 -10.56 -7.43 2.96
N VAL A 70 -10.92 -6.17 3.21
CA VAL A 70 -10.79 -5.08 2.21
C VAL A 70 -9.47 -4.35 2.31
N ILE A 71 -8.84 -4.42 3.49
CA ILE A 71 -7.47 -3.98 3.80
C ILE A 71 -6.67 -5.17 4.33
N TRP A 72 -5.37 -5.21 4.05
CA TRP A 72 -4.42 -6.01 4.81
C TRP A 72 -3.18 -5.18 5.14
N VAL A 73 -2.55 -5.53 6.26
CA VAL A 73 -1.31 -4.91 6.72
C VAL A 73 -0.28 -6.00 6.89
N GLU A 74 0.88 -5.86 6.26
CA GLU A 74 1.93 -6.86 6.29
C GLU A 74 3.28 -6.22 6.60
N LYS A 75 4.09 -6.92 7.41
CA LYS A 75 5.49 -6.55 7.59
C LYS A 75 6.29 -7.10 6.41
N LEU A 76 7.11 -6.23 5.82
CA LEU A 76 8.00 -6.53 4.73
C LEU A 76 9.46 -6.59 5.22
N PRO A 77 10.41 -7.07 4.41
CA PRO A 77 11.84 -6.95 4.70
C PRO A 77 12.27 -5.49 4.96
N ASP A 78 13.41 -5.31 5.62
CA ASP A 78 14.00 -4.00 5.94
C ASP A 78 13.09 -3.06 6.77
N ASP A 79 12.26 -3.63 7.63
CA ASP A 79 11.34 -2.92 8.52
C ASP A 79 10.28 -2.08 7.79
N GLN A 80 9.98 -2.43 6.54
CA GLN A 80 8.93 -1.79 5.76
C GLN A 80 7.56 -2.37 6.12
N LEU A 81 6.49 -1.62 5.83
CA LEU A 81 5.12 -2.08 5.96
C LEU A 81 4.40 -1.97 4.62
N LEU A 82 3.55 -2.95 4.32
CA LEU A 82 2.60 -2.89 3.23
C LEU A 82 1.21 -2.67 3.81
N VAL A 83 0.52 -1.63 3.37
CA VAL A 83 -0.92 -1.47 3.55
C VAL A 83 -1.58 -1.64 2.19
N GLY A 84 -2.16 -2.81 1.94
CA GLY A 84 -2.82 -3.12 0.69
C GLY A 84 -4.33 -2.95 0.79
N MET A 85 -4.94 -2.47 -0.30
CA MET A 85 -6.38 -2.26 -0.39
C MET A 85 -6.96 -2.84 -1.65
N THR A 86 -8.14 -3.47 -1.53
CA THR A 86 -8.84 -4.04 -2.69
C THR A 86 -9.43 -2.95 -3.59
N GLY A 87 -9.15 -3.01 -4.89
CA GLY A 87 -9.60 -2.03 -5.87
C GLY A 87 -11.12 -2.02 -6.06
N ALA A 88 -11.78 -3.19 -5.94
CA ALA A 88 -13.24 -3.29 -6.06
C ALA A 88 -14.01 -2.57 -4.94
N THR A 89 -13.41 -2.49 -3.74
CA THR A 89 -13.99 -1.80 -2.58
C THR A 89 -13.60 -0.33 -2.56
N SER A 90 -12.42 0.00 -3.10
CA SER A 90 -11.85 1.34 -3.01
C SER A 90 -12.31 2.26 -4.14
N PHE A 91 -12.56 1.73 -5.34
CA PHE A 91 -12.86 2.52 -6.55
C PHE A 91 -14.16 2.11 -7.23
N GLU A 92 -14.76 3.06 -7.95
CA GLU A 92 -15.83 2.76 -8.91
C GLU A 92 -15.32 1.88 -10.06
N VAL A 93 -16.25 1.16 -10.69
CA VAL A 93 -15.94 0.25 -11.81
C VAL A 93 -15.26 1.03 -12.93
N ASP A 94 -14.13 0.51 -13.41
CA ASP A 94 -13.32 1.13 -14.47
C ASP A 94 -12.90 2.60 -14.21
N SER A 95 -12.86 2.99 -12.93
CA SER A 95 -12.57 4.36 -12.52
C SER A 95 -11.41 4.44 -11.53
N ASP A 96 -10.82 5.63 -11.47
CA ASP A 96 -9.91 6.15 -10.45
C ASP A 96 -10.65 6.95 -9.36
N ARG A 97 -11.97 7.10 -9.45
CA ARG A 97 -12.78 7.71 -8.41
C ARG A 97 -12.88 6.79 -7.19
N ILE A 98 -12.37 7.27 -6.06
CA ILE A 98 -12.51 6.60 -4.77
C ILE A 98 -13.99 6.60 -4.36
N LYS A 99 -14.49 5.47 -3.87
CA LYS A 99 -15.86 5.33 -3.39
C LYS A 99 -16.07 6.14 -2.12
N SER A 100 -17.24 6.75 -1.97
CA SER A 100 -17.57 7.57 -0.80
C SER A 100 -17.44 6.81 0.52
N GLY A 101 -17.85 5.54 0.53
CA GLY A 101 -17.73 4.65 1.70
C GLY A 101 -16.29 4.26 2.06
N PHE A 102 -15.31 4.59 1.23
CA PHE A 102 -13.89 4.27 1.48
C PHE A 102 -13.09 5.47 2.01
N TYR A 103 -13.65 6.68 1.98
CA TYR A 103 -12.99 7.87 2.50
C TYR A 103 -12.64 7.75 3.99
N SER A 104 -13.53 7.17 4.81
CA SER A 104 -13.23 6.95 6.22
C SER A 104 -12.02 6.04 6.45
N THR A 105 -11.79 5.08 5.56
CA THR A 105 -10.61 4.19 5.58
C THR A 105 -9.36 4.98 5.20
N MET A 106 -9.46 5.81 4.17
CA MET A 106 -8.36 6.68 3.74
C MET A 106 -7.97 7.69 4.82
N ASP A 107 -8.93 8.28 5.53
CA ASP A 107 -8.65 9.20 6.66
C ASP A 107 -7.93 8.48 7.81
N LYS A 108 -8.30 7.23 8.09
CA LYS A 108 -7.59 6.40 9.09
C LYS A 108 -6.14 6.18 8.67
N ILE A 109 -5.90 5.88 7.39
CA ILE A 109 -4.55 5.67 6.86
C ILE A 109 -3.74 6.96 6.98
N ALA A 110 -4.28 8.09 6.51
CA ALA A 110 -3.67 9.41 6.56
C ALA A 110 -3.30 9.82 8.00
N ARG A 111 -4.20 9.61 8.97
CA ARG A 111 -3.91 9.87 10.40
C ARG A 111 -2.70 9.09 10.91
N VAL A 112 -2.58 7.80 10.57
CA VAL A 112 -1.44 6.99 11.01
C VAL A 112 -0.17 7.46 10.31
N VAL A 113 -0.15 7.63 8.98
CA VAL A 113 1.07 8.08 8.29
C VAL A 113 1.52 9.48 8.70
N ASN A 114 0.61 10.37 9.11
CA ASN A 114 0.93 11.68 9.67
C ASN A 114 1.48 11.58 11.10
N LYS A 115 0.91 10.71 11.95
CA LYS A 115 1.47 10.40 13.27
C LYS A 115 2.91 9.87 13.16
N TYR A 116 3.19 9.09 12.12
CA TYR A 116 4.50 8.49 11.85
C TYR A 116 5.24 9.20 10.69
N GLY A 117 5.54 10.49 10.89
CA GLY A 117 6.17 11.37 9.91
C GLY A 117 7.54 10.95 9.34
N LYS A 118 8.27 10.05 10.01
CA LYS A 118 9.62 9.61 9.61
C LYS A 118 9.63 8.47 8.58
N THR A 119 8.67 8.50 7.68
CA THR A 119 8.47 7.47 6.65
C THR A 119 8.17 8.09 5.29
N GLN A 120 8.64 7.44 4.23
CA GLN A 120 8.21 7.67 2.85
C GLN A 120 7.11 6.66 2.48
N LEU A 121 6.25 7.02 1.55
CA LEU A 121 5.14 6.22 1.05
C LEU A 121 5.31 6.01 -0.45
N ALA A 122 5.46 4.77 -0.87
CA ALA A 122 5.42 4.39 -2.27
C ALA A 122 4.06 3.75 -2.58
N ILE A 123 3.28 4.39 -3.46
CA ILE A 123 1.90 4.02 -3.77
C ILE A 123 1.88 3.32 -5.13
N ALA A 124 1.49 2.05 -5.15
CA ALA A 124 1.56 1.20 -6.32
C ALA A 124 0.15 0.72 -6.74
N GLY A 125 -0.27 1.09 -7.95
CA GLY A 125 -1.53 0.63 -8.52
C GLY A 125 -1.37 -0.67 -9.30
N HIS A 126 -2.33 -1.59 -9.16
CA HIS A 126 -2.35 -2.88 -9.84
C HIS A 126 -3.72 -3.22 -10.43
N THR A 127 -3.72 -3.98 -11.53
CA THR A 127 -4.92 -4.55 -12.15
C THR A 127 -4.83 -6.07 -12.24
N ASP A 128 -5.94 -6.72 -12.57
CA ASP A 128 -5.90 -8.07 -13.10
C ASP A 128 -5.50 -8.07 -14.59
N ASN A 129 -5.56 -9.24 -15.24
CA ASN A 129 -5.21 -9.42 -16.65
C ASN A 129 -6.37 -9.19 -17.64
N THR A 130 -7.47 -8.58 -17.22
CA THR A 130 -8.61 -8.30 -18.09
C THR A 130 -8.40 -6.96 -18.79
N GLY A 131 -8.70 -6.86 -20.08
CA GLY A 131 -8.48 -5.64 -20.88
C GLY A 131 -7.05 -5.55 -21.47
N SER A 132 -6.75 -4.45 -22.15
CA SER A 132 -5.43 -4.25 -22.76
C SER A 132 -4.36 -3.87 -21.74
N ALA A 133 -3.10 -4.17 -22.05
CA ALA A 133 -1.97 -3.83 -21.19
C ALA A 133 -1.84 -2.31 -20.98
N GLU A 134 -2.07 -1.53 -22.04
CA GLU A 134 -2.01 -0.07 -22.04
C GLU A 134 -3.11 0.54 -21.17
N TYR A 135 -4.34 0.02 -21.30
CA TYR A 135 -5.47 0.46 -20.47
C TYR A 135 -5.23 0.17 -19.00
N ASN A 136 -4.76 -1.05 -18.69
CA ASN A 136 -4.44 -1.45 -17.32
C ASN A 136 -3.31 -0.62 -16.71
N MET A 137 -2.29 -0.28 -17.51
CA MET A 137 -1.21 0.60 -17.08
C MET A 137 -1.74 2.01 -16.76
N ASP A 138 -2.56 2.59 -17.64
CA ASP A 138 -3.16 3.91 -17.40
C ASP A 138 -4.08 3.92 -16.17
N LEU A 139 -4.99 2.95 -16.07
CA LEU A 139 -5.94 2.84 -14.96
C LEU A 139 -5.22 2.68 -13.62
N SER A 140 -4.23 1.80 -13.55
CA SER A 140 -3.45 1.61 -12.32
C SER A 140 -2.68 2.87 -11.92
N ARG A 141 -2.09 3.59 -12.87
CA ARG A 141 -1.39 4.86 -12.64
C ARG A 141 -2.35 5.92 -12.08
N ARG A 142 -3.53 6.08 -12.70
CA ARG A 142 -4.54 7.05 -12.23
C ARG A 142 -5.06 6.72 -10.83
N ARG A 143 -5.29 5.43 -10.52
CA ARG A 143 -5.68 4.99 -9.18
C ARG A 143 -4.62 5.28 -8.12
N ALA A 144 -3.35 5.02 -8.43
CA ALA A 144 -2.25 5.33 -7.53
C ALA A 144 -2.15 6.84 -7.27
N ALA A 145 -2.27 7.65 -8.32
CA ALA A 145 -2.29 9.12 -8.20
C ALA A 145 -3.52 9.63 -7.42
N ALA A 146 -4.69 9.01 -7.57
CA ALA A 146 -5.88 9.36 -6.80
C ALA A 146 -5.69 9.13 -5.30
N VAL A 147 -5.03 8.03 -4.91
CA VAL A 147 -4.66 7.76 -3.51
C VAL A 147 -3.66 8.77 -2.99
N GLU A 148 -2.62 9.08 -3.76
CA GLU A 148 -1.64 10.12 -3.41
C GLU A 148 -2.30 11.48 -3.19
N ASN A 149 -3.13 11.92 -4.14
CA ASN A 149 -3.86 13.19 -4.07
C ASN A 149 -4.78 13.25 -2.85
N TYR A 150 -5.45 12.14 -2.53
CA TYR A 150 -6.29 12.07 -1.34
C TYR A 150 -5.46 12.25 -0.06
N LEU A 151 -4.38 11.48 0.09
CA LEU A 151 -3.49 11.56 1.25
C LEU A 151 -2.87 12.97 1.38
N ALA A 152 -2.51 13.60 0.26
CA ALA A 152 -2.04 14.98 0.24
C ALA A 152 -3.09 15.96 0.75
N SER A 153 -4.35 15.80 0.33
CA SER A 153 -5.46 16.62 0.80
C SER A 153 -5.76 16.45 2.29
N ASP A 154 -5.42 15.28 2.87
CA ASP A 154 -5.51 14.98 4.30
C ASP A 154 -4.19 15.23 5.06
N GLY A 155 -3.33 16.08 4.51
CA GLY A 155 -2.16 16.65 5.20
C GLY A 155 -0.87 15.83 5.12
N VAL A 156 -0.84 14.74 4.36
CA VAL A 156 0.42 14.00 4.11
C VAL A 156 1.30 14.82 3.18
N HIS A 157 2.51 15.17 3.62
CA HIS A 157 3.40 16.02 2.84
C HIS A 157 3.77 15.38 1.50
N PRO A 158 3.58 16.05 0.34
CA PRO A 158 3.82 15.46 -0.98
C PRO A 158 5.24 14.91 -1.18
N SER A 159 6.26 15.55 -0.59
CA SER A 159 7.65 15.06 -0.69
C SER A 159 7.90 13.72 0.00
N ARG A 160 6.94 13.21 0.78
CA ARG A 160 7.01 11.88 1.39
C ARG A 160 6.36 10.82 0.51
N MET A 161 5.76 11.18 -0.61
CA MET A 161 4.94 10.28 -1.41
C MET A 161 5.48 10.18 -2.84
N GLU A 162 5.33 8.99 -3.42
CA GLU A 162 5.50 8.76 -4.84
C GLU A 162 4.46 7.73 -5.29
N SER A 163 3.76 8.00 -6.40
CA SER A 163 2.81 7.05 -6.98
C SER A 163 3.27 6.49 -8.34
N ARG A 164 3.05 5.20 -8.56
CA ARG A 164 3.33 4.50 -9.82
C ARG A 164 2.24 3.48 -10.16
N GLY A 165 1.93 3.34 -11.44
CA GLY A 165 1.08 2.28 -11.98
C GLY A 165 1.93 1.10 -12.48
N TYR A 166 1.45 -0.12 -12.27
CA TYR A 166 2.10 -1.35 -12.75
C TYR A 166 1.22 -2.20 -13.67
N GLY A 167 -0.04 -1.81 -13.88
CA GLY A 167 -1.02 -2.60 -14.60
C GLY A 167 -1.09 -4.03 -14.08
N MET A 168 -1.09 -4.99 -15.00
CA MET A 168 -1.20 -6.42 -14.72
C MET A 168 0.14 -7.14 -14.49
N THR A 169 1.25 -6.41 -14.48
CA THR A 169 2.61 -7.00 -14.51
C THR A 169 3.06 -7.60 -13.18
N ARG A 170 2.32 -7.34 -12.09
CA ARG A 170 2.67 -7.74 -10.71
C ARG A 170 1.49 -8.42 -10.01
N PRO A 171 1.06 -9.60 -10.49
CA PRO A 171 0.00 -10.37 -9.84
C PRO A 171 0.49 -10.95 -8.51
N VAL A 172 -0.37 -10.90 -7.49
CA VAL A 172 -0.16 -11.53 -6.17
C VAL A 172 -0.95 -12.83 -6.04
N ALA A 173 -1.89 -13.07 -6.96
CA ALA A 173 -2.68 -14.29 -7.04
C ALA A 173 -2.93 -14.69 -8.50
N SER A 174 -3.42 -15.91 -8.71
CA SER A 174 -3.72 -16.42 -10.04
C SER A 174 -4.82 -15.60 -10.72
N ASN A 175 -4.57 -15.13 -11.94
CA ASN A 175 -5.58 -14.45 -12.76
C ASN A 175 -6.65 -15.41 -13.33
N ASN A 176 -6.46 -16.72 -13.17
CA ASN A 176 -7.37 -17.74 -13.70
C ASN A 176 -8.64 -17.89 -12.85
N THR A 177 -8.67 -17.34 -11.64
CA THR A 177 -9.85 -17.39 -10.75
C THR A 177 -10.37 -15.99 -10.47
N GLU A 178 -11.69 -15.83 -10.28
CA GLU A 178 -12.25 -14.53 -9.91
C GLU A 178 -11.70 -14.05 -8.57
N GLN A 179 -11.49 -14.97 -7.63
CA GLN A 179 -10.86 -14.66 -6.35
C GLN A 179 -9.45 -14.08 -6.53
N GLY A 180 -8.61 -14.67 -7.37
CA GLY A 180 -7.26 -14.17 -7.59
C GLY A 180 -7.24 -12.86 -8.39
N ARG A 181 -8.13 -12.68 -9.37
CA ARG A 181 -8.30 -11.38 -10.04
C ARG A 181 -8.73 -10.28 -9.06
N ARG A 182 -9.65 -10.57 -8.14
CA ARG A 182 -10.03 -9.63 -7.07
C ARG A 182 -8.86 -9.19 -6.21
N LEU A 183 -7.92 -10.08 -5.91
CA LEU A 183 -6.69 -9.76 -5.17
C LEU A 183 -5.70 -8.95 -6.03
N ASN A 184 -5.63 -9.21 -7.33
CA ASN A 184 -4.75 -8.47 -8.23
C ASN A 184 -5.23 -7.05 -8.52
N ARG A 185 -6.54 -6.81 -8.51
CA ARG A 185 -7.14 -5.47 -8.54
C ARG A 185 -6.94 -4.79 -7.18
N ARG A 186 -5.81 -4.12 -6.98
CA ARG A 186 -5.44 -3.53 -5.68
C ARG A 186 -4.61 -2.25 -5.81
N VAL A 187 -4.51 -1.52 -4.72
CA VAL A 187 -3.49 -0.47 -4.53
C VAL A 187 -2.69 -0.82 -3.28
N ASP A 188 -1.38 -0.73 -3.39
CA ASP A 188 -0.44 -1.04 -2.32
C ASP A 188 0.22 0.26 -1.85
N ILE A 189 0.19 0.55 -0.54
CA ILE A 189 0.96 1.64 0.06
C ILE A 189 2.12 1.00 0.82
N VAL A 190 3.32 1.15 0.29
CA VAL A 190 4.55 0.68 0.92
C VAL A 190 5.14 1.80 1.75
N ILE A 191 5.30 1.55 3.04
CA ILE A 191 5.77 2.51 4.04
C ILE A 191 7.21 2.18 4.36
N ILE A 192 8.09 3.13 4.05
CA ILE A 192 9.55 2.95 4.09
C ILE A 192 10.12 3.84 5.20
N PRO A 193 10.85 3.29 6.19
CA PRO A 193 11.47 4.11 7.24
C PRO A 193 12.59 4.98 6.67
N ILE A 194 12.64 6.25 7.07
CA ILE A 194 13.77 7.15 6.79
C ILE A 194 14.88 6.83 7.79
N ARG A 195 15.97 6.24 7.33
CA ARG A 195 17.11 5.83 8.17
C ARG A 195 18.16 6.94 8.21
N ALA A 196 18.71 7.20 9.40
CA ALA A 196 19.89 8.05 9.53
C ALA A 196 21.10 7.26 9.05
N SER A 197 21.86 7.81 8.09
CA SER A 197 23.16 7.30 7.67
C SER A 197 24.23 7.59 8.71
#